data_AF-A0A7S0LZF6-F1
#
_entry.id   AF-A0A7S0LZF6-F1
#
_cell.length_a   1.000
_cell.length_b   1.000
_cell.length_c   1.000
_cell.angle_alpha   90.00
_cell.angle_beta   90.00
_cell.angle_gamma   90.00
#
_symmetry.space_group_name_H-M   'P 1'
#
loop_
_entity.id
_entity.type
_entity.pdbx_description
1 polymer ?
#
loop_
_entity_poly.entity_id
_entity_poly.type
_entity_poly.pdbx_seq_one_letter_code
_entity_poly.pdbx_strand_id
1 'polypeptide(L)'
;QYSGVREGRPRAMLLEVAVTSVDRGACIRDFSQYPAEVEYLWVPCSFLQPQGAQYLEVTADGVAAVVPVRVNSNLRTATVEDIVGQKRAGHLSAFAFLRDELRRDLERLA
;
A
#
# COMPACT_ATOMS: atom_id res chain seq x y z
N GLN A 1 -4.83 -15.57 -25.65
CA GLN A 1 -5.87 -16.31 -24.90
C GLN A 1 -5.51 -16.41 -23.41
N TYR A 2 -6.39 -15.92 -22.53
CA TYR A 2 -6.22 -15.90 -21.07
C TYR A 2 -6.06 -17.31 -20.47
N SER A 3 -5.06 -17.50 -19.60
CA SER A 3 -4.70 -18.81 -19.02
C SER A 3 -5.82 -19.40 -18.14
N GLY A 4 -6.59 -18.56 -17.44
CA GLY A 4 -7.66 -18.98 -16.54
C GLY A 4 -8.80 -19.73 -17.23
N VAL A 5 -8.93 -19.63 -18.56
CA VAL A 5 -9.91 -20.41 -19.34
C VAL A 5 -9.69 -21.92 -19.14
N ARG A 6 -8.43 -22.37 -19.06
CA ARG A 6 -8.08 -23.79 -18.84
C ARG A 6 -8.46 -24.28 -17.44
N GLU A 7 -8.63 -23.36 -16.50
CA GLU A 7 -8.96 -23.63 -15.09
C GLU A 7 -10.47 -23.43 -14.81
N GLY A 8 -11.31 -23.26 -15.83
CA GLY A 8 -12.74 -23.00 -15.66
C GLY A 8 -13.06 -21.59 -15.14
N ARG A 9 -12.09 -20.65 -15.24
CA ARG A 9 -12.26 -19.23 -14.90
C ARG A 9 -12.23 -18.42 -16.20
N PRO A 10 -13.35 -18.35 -16.94
CA PRO A 10 -13.34 -17.81 -18.30
C PRO A 10 -13.21 -16.29 -18.36
N ARG A 11 -13.35 -15.58 -17.23
CA ARG A 11 -13.30 -14.12 -17.15
C ARG A 11 -12.02 -13.69 -16.45
N ALA A 12 -11.17 -12.96 -17.15
CA ALA A 12 -10.04 -12.26 -16.52
C ALA A 12 -10.56 -11.09 -15.70
N MET A 13 -9.88 -10.75 -14.61
CA MET A 13 -10.15 -9.53 -13.85
C MET A 13 -9.09 -8.49 -14.18
N LEU A 14 -9.52 -7.27 -14.52
CA LEU A 14 -8.64 -6.13 -14.78
C LEU A 14 -8.92 -5.06 -13.74
N LEU A 15 -7.87 -4.54 -13.11
CA LEU A 15 -7.96 -3.37 -12.25
C LEU A 15 -7.64 -2.14 -13.07
N GLU A 16 -8.63 -1.28 -13.27
CA GLU A 16 -8.44 0.00 -13.94
C GLU A 16 -8.02 1.03 -12.89
N VAL A 17 -6.72 1.24 -12.76
CA VAL A 17 -6.14 2.12 -11.74
C VAL A 17 -6.16 3.58 -12.20
N ALA A 18 -7.07 4.38 -11.66
CA ALA A 18 -7.09 5.82 -11.87
C ALA A 18 -6.03 6.52 -10.99
N VAL A 19 -5.05 7.15 -11.63
CA VAL A 19 -3.94 7.87 -10.97
C VAL A 19 -4.15 9.39 -10.95
N THR A 20 -3.74 10.03 -9.85
CA THR A 20 -3.76 11.50 -9.71
C THR A 20 -2.35 12.10 -9.91
N SER A 21 -2.16 13.40 -9.69
CA SER A 21 -0.81 14.01 -9.63
C SER A 21 -0.01 13.61 -8.40
N VAL A 22 -0.68 13.15 -7.33
CA VAL A 22 -0.05 12.84 -6.03
C VAL A 22 0.21 11.33 -5.88
N ASP A 23 -0.72 10.49 -6.35
CA ASP A 23 -0.67 9.03 -6.17
C ASP A 23 -0.01 8.30 -7.35
N ARG A 24 0.97 8.94 -8.03
CA ARG A 24 1.62 8.35 -9.20
C ARG A 24 2.62 7.27 -8.77
N GLY A 25 2.48 6.09 -9.36
CA GLY A 25 3.54 5.10 -9.35
C GLY A 25 4.76 5.59 -10.14
N ALA A 26 5.92 5.00 -9.87
CA ALA A 26 7.13 5.23 -10.65
C ALA A 26 7.15 4.32 -11.87
N CYS A 27 7.34 4.88 -13.07
CA CYS A 27 7.62 4.08 -14.26
C CYS A 27 9.02 3.48 -14.14
N ILE A 28 9.13 2.15 -14.21
CA ILE A 28 10.40 1.43 -14.10
C ILE A 28 10.75 0.66 -15.37
N ARG A 29 10.22 1.08 -16.52
CA ARG A 29 10.46 0.43 -17.83
C ARG A 29 11.93 0.13 -18.10
N ASP A 30 12.81 1.08 -17.80
CA ASP A 30 14.26 0.95 -18.06
C ASP A 30 14.96 -0.06 -17.12
N PHE A 31 14.29 -0.46 -16.04
CA PHE A 31 14.78 -1.42 -15.04
C PHE A 31 13.98 -2.72 -15.02
N SER A 32 12.91 -2.83 -15.82
CA SER A 32 12.02 -3.99 -15.81
C SER A 32 12.71 -5.22 -16.40
N GLN A 33 12.42 -6.39 -15.84
CA GLN A 33 12.82 -7.67 -16.41
C GLN A 33 12.07 -7.97 -17.73
N TYR A 34 10.98 -7.25 -18.03
CA TYR A 34 10.13 -7.44 -19.20
C TYR A 34 10.11 -6.18 -20.08
N PRO A 35 11.10 -5.97 -20.96
CA PRO A 35 11.25 -4.72 -21.74
C PRO A 35 10.09 -4.40 -22.70
N ALA A 36 9.29 -5.41 -23.06
CA ALA A 36 8.12 -5.24 -23.90
C ALA A 36 6.93 -4.62 -23.15
N GLU A 37 6.99 -4.56 -21.81
CA GLU A 37 5.91 -4.07 -20.97
C GLU A 37 6.25 -2.72 -20.33
N VAL A 38 5.20 -1.96 -20.02
CA VAL A 38 5.34 -0.68 -19.32
C VAL A 38 4.99 -0.91 -17.86
N GLU A 39 6.02 -1.07 -17.04
CA GLU A 39 5.84 -1.36 -15.62
C GLU A 39 5.81 -0.08 -14.78
N TYR A 40 4.79 0.03 -13.93
CA TYR A 40 4.65 1.07 -12.90
C TYR A 40 4.66 0.42 -11.52
N LEU A 41 5.47 0.97 -10.61
CA LEU A 41 5.60 0.49 -9.24
C LEU A 41 5.05 1.51 -8.24
N TRP A 42 4.25 1.03 -7.29
CA TRP A 42 3.78 1.81 -6.13
C TRP A 42 4.54 1.42 -4.88
N VAL A 43 4.63 2.35 -3.94
CA VAL A 43 5.28 2.11 -2.64
C VAL A 43 4.52 1.06 -1.82
N PRO A 44 5.21 0.29 -0.95
CA PRO A 44 4.56 -0.65 -0.04
C PRO A 44 3.46 0.00 0.79
N CYS A 45 2.46 -0.81 1.16
CA CYS A 45 1.29 -0.37 1.92
C CYS A 45 0.42 0.69 1.22
N SER A 46 0.52 0.82 -0.10
CA SER A 46 -0.46 1.56 -0.90
C SER A 46 -1.81 0.85 -0.88
N PHE A 47 -2.90 1.62 -0.79
CA PHE A 47 -4.25 1.09 -0.67
C PHE A 47 -5.01 1.21 -2.00
N LEU A 48 -5.70 0.15 -2.40
CA LEU A 48 -6.58 0.14 -3.57
C LEU A 48 -8.05 0.22 -3.12
N GLN A 49 -8.74 1.27 -3.56
CA GLN A 49 -10.15 1.47 -3.25
C GLN A 49 -10.99 1.29 -4.52
N PRO A 50 -11.90 0.31 -4.58
CA PRO A 50 -12.86 0.19 -5.66
C PRO A 50 -13.68 1.48 -5.84
N GLN A 51 -13.87 1.86 -7.09
CA GLN A 51 -14.64 3.03 -7.49
C GLN A 51 -15.80 2.58 -8.39
N GLY A 52 -17.00 3.01 -8.06
CA GLY A 52 -18.18 2.73 -8.89
C GLY A 52 -18.49 1.24 -9.05
N ALA A 53 -19.21 0.92 -10.13
CA ALA A 53 -19.61 -0.45 -10.46
C ALA A 53 -18.58 -1.11 -11.38
N GLN A 54 -18.33 -2.40 -11.16
CA GLN A 54 -17.62 -3.23 -12.12
C GLN A 54 -18.40 -3.34 -13.43
N TYR A 55 -17.69 -3.46 -14.55
CA TYR A 55 -18.29 -3.66 -15.86
C TYR A 55 -17.56 -4.76 -16.63
N LEU A 56 -18.23 -5.30 -17.66
CA LEU A 56 -17.62 -6.27 -18.56
C LEU A 56 -17.13 -5.56 -19.81
N GLU A 57 -15.89 -5.85 -20.20
CA GLU A 57 -15.29 -5.36 -21.43
C GLU A 57 -14.99 -6.55 -22.36
N VAL A 58 -15.44 -6.43 -23.61
CA VAL A 58 -15.17 -7.42 -24.65
C VAL A 58 -13.91 -7.00 -25.39
N THR A 59 -12.85 -7.79 -25.24
CA THR A 59 -11.55 -7.59 -25.88
C THR A 59 -11.36 -8.59 -27.02
N ALA A 60 -10.34 -8.37 -27.85
CA ALA A 60 -9.98 -9.31 -28.92
C ALA A 60 -9.65 -10.74 -28.41
N ASP A 61 -9.22 -10.85 -27.14
CA ASP A 61 -8.79 -12.11 -26.52
C ASP A 61 -9.85 -12.75 -25.60
N GLY A 62 -11.01 -12.11 -25.43
CA GLY A 62 -12.11 -12.61 -24.60
C GLY A 62 -12.79 -11.53 -23.76
N VAL A 63 -13.57 -11.97 -22.77
CA VAL A 63 -14.33 -11.08 -21.88
C VAL A 63 -13.56 -10.86 -20.58
N ALA A 64 -13.32 -9.59 -20.23
CA ALA A 64 -12.70 -9.18 -18.98
C ALA A 64 -13.73 -8.51 -18.06
N ALA A 65 -13.63 -8.76 -16.76
CA ALA A 65 -14.33 -8.03 -15.72
C ALA A 65 -13.42 -6.89 -15.25
N VAL A 66 -13.80 -5.66 -15.56
CA VAL A 66 -13.05 -4.46 -15.20
C VAL A 66 -13.58 -3.91 -13.90
N VAL A 67 -12.67 -3.68 -12.95
CA VAL A 67 -12.94 -3.08 -11.66
C VAL A 67 -12.19 -1.75 -11.59
N PRO A 68 -12.88 -0.61 -11.68
CA PRO A 68 -12.24 0.68 -11.49
C PRO A 68 -11.75 0.81 -10.05
N VAL A 69 -10.51 1.25 -9.87
CA VAL A 69 -9.92 1.44 -8.55
C VAL A 69 -9.16 2.76 -8.50
N ARG A 70 -9.13 3.35 -7.30
CA ARG A 70 -8.26 4.46 -6.96
C ARG A 70 -7.16 3.97 -6.04
N VAL A 71 -5.93 4.32 -6.37
CA VAL A 71 -4.77 4.05 -5.51
C VAL A 71 -4.53 5.23 -4.57
N ASN A 72 -4.31 4.96 -3.29
CA ASN A 72 -3.81 5.90 -2.30
C ASN A 72 -2.40 5.46 -1.91
N SER A 73 -1.40 6.26 -2.30
CA SER A 73 -0.01 5.91 -2.06
C SER A 73 0.40 6.26 -0.63
N ASN A 74 0.94 5.30 0.11
CA ASN A 74 1.43 5.57 1.46
C ASN A 74 2.81 6.23 1.41
N LEU A 75 2.82 7.56 1.26
CA LEU A 75 4.04 8.37 1.19
C LEU A 75 4.76 8.51 2.55
N ARG A 76 4.14 8.04 3.64
CA ARG A 76 4.69 8.12 5.01
C ARG A 76 4.93 6.76 5.62
N THR A 77 5.12 5.72 4.80
CA THR A 77 5.48 4.40 5.29
C THR A 77 6.81 4.50 6.03
N ALA A 78 6.77 4.29 7.34
CA ALA A 78 7.96 4.23 8.17
C ALA A 78 8.81 3.02 7.77
N THR A 79 10.12 3.20 7.71
CA THR A 79 11.04 2.07 7.54
C THR A 79 11.01 1.17 8.77
N VAL A 80 11.56 -0.05 8.67
CA VAL A 80 11.66 -0.94 9.84
C VAL A 80 12.50 -0.27 10.93
N GLU A 81 13.54 0.43 10.52
CA GLU A 81 14.45 1.20 11.38
C GLU A 81 13.71 2.33 12.09
N ASP A 82 12.85 3.07 11.38
CA ASP A 82 12.00 4.11 11.97
C ASP A 82 11.05 3.52 13.02
N ILE A 83 10.40 2.40 12.72
CA ILE A 83 9.47 1.73 13.64
C ILE A 83 10.19 1.27 14.90
N VAL A 84 11.36 0.65 14.77
CA VAL A 84 12.19 0.22 15.89
C VAL A 84 12.66 1.41 16.72
N GLY A 85 13.09 2.48 16.06
CA GLY A 85 13.50 3.73 16.70
C GLY A 85 12.37 4.37 17.51
N GLN A 86 11.18 4.49 16.91
CA GLN A 86 9.99 5.01 17.58
C GLN A 86 9.59 4.17 18.80
N LYS A 87 9.63 2.84 18.69
CA LYS A 87 9.36 1.95 19.81
C LYS A 87 10.34 2.16 20.96
N ARG A 88 11.64 2.25 20.64
CA ARG A 88 12.69 2.53 21.65
C ARG A 88 12.46 3.88 22.33
N ALA A 89 12.21 4.93 21.56
CA ALA A 89 11.95 6.28 22.07
C ALA A 89 10.70 6.30 22.97
N GLY A 90 9.65 5.57 22.59
CA GLY A 90 8.43 5.41 23.39
C GLY A 90 8.70 4.76 24.75
N HIS A 91 9.49 3.68 24.79
CA HIS A 91 9.85 3.03 26.06
C HIS A 91 10.68 3.93 26.98
N LEU A 92 11.64 4.68 26.44
CA LEU A 92 12.44 5.63 27.23
C LEU A 92 11.60 6.78 27.78
N SER A 93 10.67 7.29 26.96
CA SER A 93 9.76 8.36 27.36
C SER A 93 8.81 7.90 28.47
N ALA A 94 8.26 6.68 28.36
CA ALA A 94 7.42 6.09 29.38
C ALA A 94 8.18 5.87 30.70
N PHE A 95 9.42 5.38 30.64
CA PHE A 95 10.26 5.22 31.82
C PHE A 95 10.56 6.56 32.51
N ALA A 96 10.94 7.58 31.73
CA ALA A 96 11.19 8.92 32.27
C ALA A 96 9.94 9.48 32.96
N PHE A 97 8.77 9.32 32.35
CA PHE A 97 7.50 9.73 32.93
C PHE A 97 7.22 9.04 34.28
N LEU A 98 7.36 7.70 34.35
CA LEU A 98 7.16 6.94 35.58
C LEU A 98 8.13 7.35 36.69
N ARG A 99 9.40 7.57 36.34
CA ARG A 99 10.41 8.06 37.28
C ARG A 99 10.02 9.42 37.87
N ASP A 100 9.59 10.35 37.02
CA ASP A 100 9.24 11.70 37.44
C ASP A 100 7.94 11.73 38.25
N GLU A 101 6.99 10.85 37.93
CA GLU A 101 5.80 10.60 38.74
C GLU A 101 6.17 10.08 40.13
N LEU A 102 6.96 9.01 40.21
CA LEU A 102 7.42 8.45 41.49
C LEU A 102 8.14 9.49 42.34
N ARG A 103 8.99 10.31 41.72
CA ARG A 103 9.71 11.39 42.42
C ARG A 103 8.74 12.39 43.06
N ARG A 104 7.73 12.83 42.31
CA ARG A 104 6.71 13.76 42.82
C ARG A 104 5.90 13.14 43.97
N ASP A 105 5.61 11.85 43.89
CA ASP A 105 4.86 11.16 44.96
C ASP A 105 5.70 11.01 46.23
N LEU A 106 6.99 10.69 46.11
CA LEU A 106 7.90 10.65 47.25
C LEU A 106 8.05 12.03 47.92
N GLU A 107 8.14 13.10 47.13
CA GLU A 107 8.19 14.48 47.64
C GLU A 107 6.90 14.91 48.37
N ARG A 108 5.75 14.28 48.10
CA ARG A 108 4.49 14.54 48.82
C ARG A 108 4.37 13.76 50.13
N LEU A 109 5.10 12.65 50.26
CA LEU A 109 5.06 11.76 51.43
C LEU A 109 6.12 12.11 52.49
N ALA A 110 7.14 12.88 52.12
CA ALA A 110 8.19 13.41 53.01
C ALA A 110 7.76 14.73 53.66
#